data_AF-A0A3Q9WPM1-F1
#
_entry.id   AF-A0A3Q9WPM1-F1
#
_cell.length_a   1.000
_cell.length_b   1.000
_cell.length_c   1.000
_cell.angle_alpha   90.00
_cell.angle_beta   90.00
_cell.angle_gamma   90.00
#
_symmetry.space_group_name_H-M   'P 1'
#
loop_
_entity.id
_entity.type
_entity.pdbx_description
1 polymer ?
#
loop_
_entity_poly.entity_id
_entity_poly.type
_entity_poly.pdbx_seq_one_letter_code
_entity_poly.pdbx_strand_id
1 'polypeptide(L)'
;MVALETALSDPAVDRVYVDPAGPTCGLARDDLAFALQGPPNSPLRDAVLRQGSQQDLFTAMLGESVLFLAESERDGRRELVTVPGEGTGSTGVHLAVFTSAEEVAAFDPEVSARASSTGWVAQLVFARRLCGMVIDPAGPSASIGAFQLWHILANPSLDRRTEQPGPERRTGA
;
A
#
# COMPACT_ATOMS: atom_id res chain seq x y z
N MET A 1 -13.58 -7.34 13.18
CA MET A 1 -14.15 -6.02 12.83
C MET A 1 -15.10 -5.46 13.90
N VAL A 2 -15.92 -6.28 14.59
CA VAL A 2 -16.84 -5.82 15.64
C VAL A 2 -16.16 -5.13 16.85
N ALA A 3 -14.94 -5.55 17.23
CA ALA A 3 -14.28 -5.01 18.43
C ALA A 3 -13.78 -3.55 18.28
N LEU A 4 -13.26 -3.17 17.11
CA LEU A 4 -12.79 -1.80 16.85
C LEU A 4 -13.96 -0.81 16.72
N GLU A 5 -15.03 -1.21 16.01
CA GLU A 5 -16.26 -0.43 15.89
C GLU A 5 -16.93 -0.19 17.26
N THR A 6 -16.91 -1.21 18.13
CA THR A 6 -17.41 -1.09 19.51
C THR A 6 -16.56 -0.11 20.32
N ALA A 7 -15.23 -0.16 20.19
CA ALA A 7 -14.32 0.75 20.88
C ALA A 7 -14.48 2.22 20.42
N LEU A 8 -14.72 2.48 19.13
CA LEU A 8 -15.05 3.83 18.66
C LEU A 8 -16.37 4.34 19.21
N SER A 9 -17.36 3.45 19.34
CA SER A 9 -18.72 3.80 19.77
C SER A 9 -18.80 4.16 21.26
N ASP A 10 -17.83 3.72 22.08
CA ASP A 10 -17.73 4.06 23.48
C ASP A 10 -16.84 5.30 23.68
N PRO A 11 -17.39 6.50 23.99
CA PRO A 11 -16.62 7.72 24.16
C PRO A 11 -15.62 7.68 25.33
N ALA A 12 -15.70 6.70 26.22
CA ALA A 12 -14.73 6.53 27.32
C ALA A 12 -13.44 5.83 26.88
N VAL A 13 -13.39 5.29 25.66
CA VAL A 13 -12.20 4.62 25.11
C VAL A 13 -11.38 5.61 24.31
N ASP A 14 -10.23 6.01 24.87
CA ASP A 14 -9.27 6.92 24.22
C ASP A 14 -8.21 6.19 23.38
N ARG A 15 -7.92 4.92 23.69
CA ARG A 15 -6.96 4.06 22.96
C ARG A 15 -7.42 2.62 22.84
N VAL A 16 -7.09 1.99 21.71
CA VAL A 16 -7.21 0.54 21.50
C VAL A 16 -5.81 -0.03 21.30
N TYR A 17 -5.47 -1.05 22.08
CA TYR A 17 -4.22 -1.79 21.90
C TYR A 17 -4.46 -3.00 21.01
N VAL A 18 -3.78 -3.05 19.87
CA VAL A 18 -3.79 -4.18 18.96
C VAL A 18 -2.53 -5.01 19.21
N ASP A 19 -2.72 -6.31 19.42
CA ASP A 19 -1.64 -7.28 19.46
C ASP A 19 -1.59 -8.01 18.11
N PRO A 20 -0.64 -7.68 17.22
CA PRO A 20 -0.51 -8.31 15.91
C PRO A 20 0.30 -9.62 15.93
N ALA A 21 0.47 -10.27 17.09
CA ALA A 21 1.49 -11.30 17.30
C ALA A 21 2.92 -10.75 17.15
N GLY A 22 3.13 -9.55 17.71
CA GLY A 22 4.35 -8.74 17.67
C GLY A 22 4.31 -7.65 18.76
N PRO A 23 5.16 -6.60 18.73
CA PRO A 23 5.08 -5.53 19.72
C PRO A 23 3.72 -4.83 19.66
N THR A 24 3.10 -4.66 20.84
CA THR A 24 1.77 -4.06 20.97
C THR A 24 1.76 -2.62 20.44
N CYS A 25 0.82 -2.30 19.55
CA CYS A 25 0.59 -0.95 19.05
C CYS A 25 -0.70 -0.37 19.67
N GLY A 26 -0.64 0.87 20.15
CA GLY A 26 -1.80 1.59 20.69
C GLY A 26 -2.33 2.60 19.69
N LEU A 27 -3.52 2.37 19.16
CA LEU A 27 -4.23 3.27 18.25
C LEU A 27 -5.01 4.31 19.04
N ALA A 28 -4.84 5.61 18.74
CA ALA A 28 -5.70 6.66 19.29
C ALA A 28 -7.03 6.71 18.55
N ARG A 29 -8.03 7.39 19.13
CA ARG A 29 -9.39 7.50 18.57
C ARG A 29 -9.41 8.08 17.14
N ASP A 30 -8.56 9.07 16.85
CA ASP A 30 -8.51 9.67 15.52
C ASP A 30 -7.91 8.70 14.48
N ASP A 31 -6.93 7.88 14.89
CA ASP A 31 -6.32 6.82 14.06
C ASP A 31 -7.31 5.67 13.82
N LEU A 32 -8.14 5.37 14.81
CA LEU A 32 -9.23 4.40 14.74
C LEU A 32 -10.33 4.84 13.77
N ALA A 33 -10.74 6.12 13.83
CA ALA A 33 -11.71 6.68 12.91
C ALA A 33 -11.19 6.72 11.47
N PHE A 34 -9.89 6.98 11.29
CA PHE A 34 -9.18 6.87 10.03
C PHE A 34 -9.15 5.42 9.53
N ALA A 35 -8.84 4.46 10.42
CA ALA A 35 -8.68 3.06 10.05
C ALA A 35 -9.97 2.41 9.55
N LEU A 36 -11.11 2.90 10.01
CA LEU A 36 -12.43 2.46 9.56
C LEU A 36 -12.93 3.15 8.27
N GLN A 37 -12.18 4.06 7.64
CA GLN A 37 -12.67 4.81 6.46
C GLN A 37 -12.71 4.00 5.16
N GLY A 38 -12.20 2.78 5.11
CA GLY A 38 -12.31 1.91 3.95
C GLY A 38 -12.39 0.44 4.35
N PRO A 39 -13.17 -0.39 3.63
CA PRO A 39 -13.20 -1.81 3.91
C PRO A 39 -11.77 -2.37 3.74
N PRO A 40 -11.22 -3.07 4.74
CA PRO A 40 -9.91 -3.69 4.61
C PRO A 40 -9.91 -4.68 3.45
N ASN A 41 -8.74 -4.90 2.84
CA ASN A 41 -8.59 -5.92 1.82
C ASN A 41 -8.50 -7.31 2.47
N SER A 42 -9.61 -7.77 3.02
CA SER A 42 -9.72 -9.07 3.69
C SER A 42 -9.26 -10.23 2.82
N PRO A 43 -9.58 -10.30 1.51
CA PRO A 43 -9.04 -11.34 0.63
C PRO A 43 -7.51 -11.33 0.57
N LEU A 44 -6.88 -10.15 0.50
CA LEU A 44 -5.43 -10.04 0.43
C LEU A 44 -4.80 -10.38 1.78
N ARG A 45 -5.36 -9.87 2.87
CA ARG A 45 -4.92 -10.21 4.23
C ARG A 45 -4.95 -11.72 4.46
N ASP A 46 -6.05 -12.35 4.09
CA ASP A 46 -6.22 -13.80 4.17
C ASP A 46 -5.18 -14.56 3.35
N ALA A 47 -4.86 -14.09 2.15
CA ALA A 47 -3.81 -14.68 1.31
C ALA A 47 -2.42 -14.52 1.95
N VAL A 48 -2.11 -13.36 2.52
CA VAL A 48 -0.85 -13.10 3.23
C VAL A 48 -0.72 -13.96 4.49
N LEU A 49 -1.75 -14.02 5.33
CA LEU A 49 -1.76 -14.80 6.57
C LEU A 49 -1.57 -16.30 6.32
N ARG A 50 -2.17 -16.83 5.25
CA ARG A 50 -2.02 -18.24 4.87
C ARG A 50 -0.72 -18.53 4.14
N GLN A 51 0.10 -17.51 3.88
CA GLN A 51 1.27 -17.61 3.01
C GLN A 51 0.89 -18.25 1.65
N GLY A 52 -0.21 -17.75 1.09
CA GLY A 52 -0.82 -18.22 -0.14
C GLY A 52 0.12 -18.08 -1.34
N SER A 53 -0.25 -18.73 -2.44
CA SER A 53 0.52 -18.66 -3.68
C SER A 53 0.52 -17.24 -4.25
N GLN A 54 1.47 -16.95 -5.16
CA GLN A 54 1.45 -15.68 -5.89
C GLN A 54 0.14 -15.47 -6.65
N GLN A 55 -0.47 -16.53 -7.17
CA GLN A 55 -1.77 -16.45 -7.83
C GLN A 55 -2.89 -16.03 -6.88
N ASP A 56 -2.85 -16.48 -5.62
CA ASP A 56 -3.83 -16.08 -4.60
C ASP A 56 -3.69 -14.59 -4.27
N LEU A 57 -2.45 -14.11 -4.09
CA LEU A 57 -2.16 -12.69 -3.90
C LEU A 57 -2.66 -11.84 -5.07
N PHE A 58 -2.40 -12.27 -6.31
CA PHE A 58 -2.91 -11.55 -7.48
C PHE A 58 -4.43 -11.52 -7.51
N THR A 59 -5.08 -12.65 -7.32
CA THR A 59 -6.54 -12.76 -7.36
C THR A 59 -7.18 -11.85 -6.32
N ALA A 60 -6.59 -11.79 -5.12
CA ALA A 60 -7.03 -10.90 -4.04
C ALA A 60 -6.83 -9.40 -4.33
N MET A 61 -5.93 -9.07 -5.26
CA MET A 61 -5.65 -7.70 -5.70
C MET A 61 -6.43 -7.28 -6.95
N LEU A 62 -7.11 -8.20 -7.63
CA LEU A 62 -7.98 -7.87 -8.77
C LEU A 62 -9.29 -7.22 -8.31
N GLY A 63 -9.92 -6.45 -9.19
CA GLY A 63 -11.19 -5.76 -8.93
C GLY A 63 -11.05 -4.44 -8.17
N GLU A 64 -12.12 -4.02 -7.49
CA GLU A 64 -12.21 -2.76 -6.71
C GLU A 64 -11.52 -2.89 -5.33
N SER A 65 -10.33 -3.50 -5.32
CA SER A 65 -9.56 -3.69 -4.09
C SER A 65 -8.78 -2.42 -3.71
N VAL A 66 -8.74 -2.15 -2.40
CA VAL A 66 -8.03 -1.01 -1.82
C VAL A 66 -6.77 -1.51 -1.10
N LEU A 67 -5.68 -0.78 -1.26
CA LEU A 67 -4.45 -0.93 -0.48
C LEU A 67 -4.22 0.37 0.31
N PHE A 68 -3.54 0.24 1.43
CA PHE A 68 -3.12 1.37 2.25
C PHE A 68 -1.63 1.64 2.03
N LEU A 69 -1.28 2.92 2.01
CA LEU A 69 0.07 3.43 1.86
C LEU A 69 0.44 4.19 3.13
N ALA A 70 1.67 4.01 3.60
CA ALA A 70 2.22 4.82 4.67
C ALA A 70 2.93 6.06 4.09
N GLU A 71 2.64 7.23 4.66
CA GLU A 71 3.21 8.53 4.31
C GLU A 71 3.84 9.15 5.56
N SER A 72 5.15 9.38 5.53
CA SER A 72 5.86 10.18 6.53
C SER A 72 5.95 11.64 6.07
N GLU A 73 6.04 12.57 7.04
CA GLU A 73 6.31 13.97 6.74
C GLU A 73 7.77 14.29 7.04
N ARG A 74 8.50 14.78 6.02
CA ARG A 74 9.89 15.19 6.15
C ARG A 74 10.10 16.51 5.44
N ASP A 75 10.62 17.50 6.17
CA ASP A 75 10.89 18.85 5.66
C ASP A 75 9.67 19.49 4.95
N GLY A 76 8.46 19.26 5.50
CA GLY A 76 7.19 19.76 4.94
C GLY A 76 6.73 19.06 3.67
N ARG A 77 7.32 17.89 3.34
CA ARG A 77 6.93 17.06 2.19
C ARG A 77 6.47 15.70 2.67
N ARG A 78 5.39 15.21 2.07
CA ARG A 78 4.93 13.83 2.29
C ARG A 78 5.75 12.87 1.45
N GLU A 79 6.38 11.90 2.09
CA GLU A 79 7.15 10.84 1.47
C GLU A 79 6.49 9.49 1.73
N LEU A 80 6.30 8.69 0.66
CA LEU A 80 5.84 7.32 0.83
C LEU A 80 6.94 6.49 1.48
N VAL A 81 6.54 5.66 2.44
CA VAL A 81 7.42 4.71 3.10
C VAL A 81 7.87 3.63 2.12
N THR A 82 9.16 3.34 2.14
CA THR A 82 9.77 2.25 1.38
C THR A 82 10.60 1.36 2.28
N VAL A 83 10.68 0.07 1.96
CA VAL A 83 11.46 -0.91 2.71
C VAL A 83 12.51 -1.59 1.79
N PRO A 84 13.63 -2.07 2.34
CA PRO A 84 14.51 -2.97 1.61
C PRO A 84 13.74 -4.22 1.17
N GLY A 85 14.04 -4.71 -0.03
CA GLY A 85 13.47 -5.97 -0.51
C GLY A 85 14.01 -7.17 0.27
N GLU A 86 13.19 -8.22 0.36
CA GLU A 86 13.62 -9.49 0.95
C GLU A 86 14.68 -10.21 0.09
N GLY A 87 15.64 -10.87 0.74
CA GLY A 87 16.71 -11.65 0.11
C GLY A 87 18.13 -11.17 0.45
N THR A 88 19.01 -12.11 0.79
CA THR A 88 20.43 -11.82 1.08
C THR A 88 21.11 -11.16 -0.13
N GLY A 89 21.57 -9.92 0.05
CA GLY A 89 22.23 -9.14 -0.99
C GLY A 89 21.30 -8.33 -1.90
N SER A 90 19.99 -8.32 -1.64
CA SER A 90 19.05 -7.44 -2.35
C SER A 90 19.29 -5.97 -1.96
N THR A 91 19.63 -5.14 -2.94
CA THR A 91 19.66 -3.67 -2.79
C THR A 91 18.38 -3.02 -3.29
N GLY A 92 17.36 -3.82 -3.64
CA GLY A 92 16.14 -3.34 -4.26
C GLY A 92 15.24 -2.65 -3.23
N VAL A 93 14.79 -1.43 -3.53
CA VAL A 93 13.86 -0.69 -2.67
C VAL A 93 12.43 -0.97 -3.13
N HIS A 94 11.58 -1.34 -2.18
CA HIS A 94 10.17 -1.70 -2.41
C HIS A 94 9.25 -0.71 -1.72
N LEU A 95 8.05 -0.50 -2.29
CA LEU A 95 7.00 0.26 -1.64
C LEU A 95 6.42 -0.53 -0.47
N ALA A 96 6.27 0.07 0.71
CA ALA A 96 5.48 -0.52 1.78
C ALA A 96 3.99 -0.31 1.48
N VAL A 97 3.22 -1.40 1.44
CA VAL A 97 1.78 -1.38 1.23
C VAL A 97 1.11 -2.23 2.30
N PHE A 98 -0.14 -1.91 2.63
CA PHE A 98 -0.82 -2.48 3.79
C PHE A 98 -2.23 -2.91 3.43
N THR A 99 -2.68 -4.01 4.05
CA THR A 99 -4.03 -4.53 3.85
C THR A 99 -5.09 -3.74 4.62
N SER A 100 -4.67 -2.98 5.64
CA SER A 100 -5.50 -2.07 6.41
C SER A 100 -4.69 -0.93 7.03
N ALA A 101 -5.37 0.09 7.57
CA ALA A 101 -4.70 1.19 8.25
C ALA A 101 -4.15 0.79 9.64
N GLU A 102 -4.74 -0.22 10.29
CA GLU A 102 -4.22 -0.76 11.54
C GLU A 102 -2.83 -1.38 11.33
N GLU A 103 -2.60 -2.04 10.19
CA GLU A 103 -1.28 -2.56 9.83
C GLU A 103 -0.27 -1.41 9.56
N VAL A 104 -0.73 -0.26 9.05
CA VAL A 104 0.12 0.95 8.91
C VAL A 104 0.56 1.45 10.29
N ALA A 105 -0.39 1.66 11.20
CA ALA A 105 -0.10 2.16 12.52
C ALA A 105 0.71 1.17 13.37
N ALA A 106 0.53 -0.15 13.15
CA ALA A 106 1.36 -1.17 13.75
C ALA A 106 2.81 -1.16 13.23
N PHE A 107 3.00 -0.81 11.96
CA PHE A 107 4.33 -0.70 11.35
C PHE A 107 5.12 0.51 11.83
N ASP A 108 4.49 1.69 11.86
CA ASP A 108 5.09 2.92 12.38
C ASP A 108 3.97 3.86 12.87
N PRO A 109 3.87 4.17 14.18
CA PRO A 109 2.81 5.04 14.69
C PRO A 109 2.99 6.51 14.28
N GLU A 110 4.15 6.91 13.76
CA GLU A 110 4.43 8.31 13.35
C GLU A 110 4.06 8.59 11.88
N VAL A 111 3.68 7.56 11.12
CA VAL A 111 3.30 7.72 9.71
C VAL A 111 1.79 7.78 9.54
N SER A 112 1.36 8.59 8.59
CA SER A 112 -0.04 8.67 8.19
C SER A 112 -0.37 7.58 7.17
N ALA A 113 -1.61 7.12 7.17
CA ALA A 113 -2.10 6.16 6.19
C ALA A 113 -2.90 6.84 5.06
N ARG A 114 -2.87 6.26 3.86
CA ARG A 114 -3.69 6.69 2.72
C ARG A 114 -4.19 5.49 1.92
N ALA A 115 -5.51 5.38 1.77
CA ALA A 115 -6.14 4.38 0.91
C ALA A 115 -5.95 4.71 -0.58
N SER A 116 -5.74 3.68 -1.40
CA SER A 116 -5.62 3.80 -2.86
C SER A 116 -6.01 2.50 -3.55
N SER A 117 -6.45 2.58 -4.81
CA SER A 117 -6.69 1.37 -5.62
C SER A 117 -5.40 0.62 -5.92
N THR A 118 -5.48 -0.70 -6.01
CA THR A 118 -4.34 -1.56 -6.34
C THR A 118 -3.70 -1.18 -7.67
N GLY A 119 -4.51 -0.83 -8.68
CA GLY A 119 -4.00 -0.38 -9.98
C GLY A 119 -3.16 0.90 -9.89
N TRP A 120 -3.59 1.88 -9.07
CA TRP A 120 -2.81 3.10 -8.86
C TRP A 120 -1.51 2.83 -8.09
N VAL A 121 -1.56 1.98 -7.08
CA VAL A 121 -0.38 1.57 -6.30
C VAL A 121 0.64 0.84 -7.19
N ALA A 122 0.19 -0.04 -8.07
CA ALA A 122 1.05 -0.70 -9.04
C ALA A 122 1.72 0.31 -10.00
N GLN A 123 0.97 1.30 -10.51
CA GLN A 123 1.53 2.38 -11.34
C GLN A 123 2.59 3.21 -10.60
N LEU A 124 2.39 3.45 -9.31
CA LEU A 124 3.30 4.21 -8.47
C LEU A 124 4.66 3.53 -8.31
N VAL A 125 4.70 2.19 -8.19
CA VAL A 125 5.94 1.41 -8.17
C VAL A 125 6.78 1.69 -9.42
N PHE A 126 6.15 1.69 -10.61
CA PHE A 126 6.84 2.02 -11.86
C PHE A 126 7.25 3.49 -11.94
N ALA A 127 6.37 4.41 -11.54
CA ALA A 127 6.64 5.84 -11.56
C ALA A 127 7.85 6.22 -10.69
N ARG A 128 8.05 5.52 -9.57
CA ARG A 128 9.17 5.70 -8.64
C ARG A 128 10.36 4.77 -8.91
N ARG A 129 10.31 3.94 -9.96
CA ARG A 129 11.36 2.96 -10.31
C ARG A 129 11.72 2.02 -9.16
N LEU A 130 10.72 1.63 -8.39
CA LEU A 130 10.87 0.69 -7.28
C LEU A 130 10.94 -0.75 -7.81
N CYS A 131 11.57 -1.64 -7.04
CA CYS A 131 11.74 -3.04 -7.42
C CYS A 131 10.44 -3.85 -7.26
N GLY A 132 9.44 -3.31 -6.56
CA GLY A 132 8.16 -3.94 -6.29
C GLY A 132 7.48 -3.29 -5.08
N MET A 133 6.63 -4.07 -4.42
CA MET A 133 6.04 -3.72 -3.13
C MET A 133 6.12 -4.88 -2.14
N VAL A 134 6.17 -4.54 -0.85
CA VAL A 134 6.05 -5.48 0.26
C VAL A 134 4.74 -5.17 0.98
N ILE A 135 3.89 -6.19 1.08
CA ILE A 135 2.60 -6.15 1.76
C ILE A 135 2.81 -6.52 3.22
N ASP A 136 2.25 -5.71 4.12
CA ASP A 136 2.28 -5.87 5.58
C ASP A 136 3.71 -6.16 6.10
N PRO A 137 4.67 -5.24 5.91
CA PRO A 137 6.08 -5.45 6.21
C PRO A 137 6.41 -5.72 7.68
N ALA A 138 5.49 -5.42 8.62
CA ALA A 138 5.62 -5.80 10.03
C ALA A 138 5.39 -7.31 10.28
N GLY A 139 4.80 -8.02 9.30
CA GLY A 139 4.55 -9.45 9.33
C GLY A 139 3.14 -9.82 9.84
N PRO A 140 2.58 -10.96 9.39
CA PRO A 140 3.04 -11.79 8.25
C PRO A 140 3.06 -11.00 6.94
N SER A 141 4.10 -11.18 6.12
CA SER A 141 4.39 -10.35 4.94
C SER A 141 4.26 -11.13 3.63
N ALA A 142 4.15 -10.39 2.51
CA ALA A 142 4.30 -10.93 1.17
C ALA A 142 4.97 -9.92 0.23
N SER A 143 5.79 -10.40 -0.71
CA SER A 143 6.49 -9.54 -1.68
C SER A 143 5.94 -9.75 -3.10
N ILE A 144 5.70 -8.64 -3.82
CA ILE A 144 5.35 -8.66 -5.25
C ILE A 144 6.33 -7.77 -6.02
N GLY A 145 7.11 -8.36 -6.91
CA GLY A 145 8.10 -7.66 -7.73
C GLY A 145 7.47 -6.79 -8.83
N ALA A 146 8.24 -5.85 -9.37
CA ALA A 146 7.78 -4.94 -10.43
C ALA A 146 7.37 -5.69 -11.72
N PHE A 147 8.08 -6.77 -12.08
CA PHE A 147 7.70 -7.60 -13.22
C PHE A 147 6.32 -8.26 -13.04
N GLN A 148 6.03 -8.70 -11.83
CA GLN A 148 4.75 -9.28 -11.44
C GLN A 148 3.63 -8.23 -11.43
N LEU A 149 3.91 -7.02 -10.93
CA LEU A 149 3.01 -5.87 -11.00
C LEU A 149 2.62 -5.48 -12.43
N TRP A 150 3.52 -5.70 -13.39
CA TRP A 150 3.25 -5.39 -14.79
C TRP A 150 2.13 -6.28 -15.35
N HIS A 151 2.07 -7.54 -14.90
CA HIS A 151 0.98 -8.46 -15.25
C HIS A 151 -0.37 -8.06 -14.65
N ILE A 152 -0.40 -7.52 -13.42
CA ILE A 152 -1.64 -6.99 -12.80
C ILE A 152 -2.23 -5.84 -13.61
N LEU A 153 -1.37 -4.97 -14.15
CA LEU A 153 -1.80 -3.85 -14.99
C LEU A 153 -2.23 -4.27 -16.41
N ALA A 154 -2.34 -5.57 -16.68
CA ALA A 154 -2.60 -6.12 -18.02
C ALA A 154 -1.56 -5.68 -19.06
N ASN A 155 -0.28 -5.68 -18.67
CA ASN A 155 0.86 -5.44 -19.56
C ASN A 155 0.82 -4.05 -20.27
N PRO A 156 0.76 -2.93 -19.52
CA PRO A 156 0.71 -1.60 -20.13
C PRO A 156 2.04 -1.31 -20.86
N SER A 157 1.95 -0.62 -21.99
CA SER A 157 3.15 -0.16 -22.72
C SER A 157 3.95 0.81 -21.84
N LEU A 158 5.27 0.55 -21.74
CA LEU A 158 6.19 1.36 -20.93
C LEU A 158 6.64 2.66 -21.66
N ASP A 159 6.10 2.94 -22.84
CA ASP A 159 6.49 4.08 -23.65
C ASP A 159 5.95 5.40 -23.09
N ARG A 160 6.78 6.05 -22.27
CA ARG A 160 6.77 7.51 -22.09
C ARG A 160 7.94 8.12 -22.85
N ARG A 161 7.82 8.22 -24.17
CA ARG A 161 8.58 9.20 -24.99
C ARG A 161 7.74 9.69 -26.18
N THR A 162 7.61 11.01 -26.22
CA THR A 162 7.35 11.86 -27.40
C THR A 162 5.89 12.15 -27.78
N GLU A 163 5.20 12.97 -26.99
CA GLU A 163 4.38 14.03 -27.58
C GLU A 163 5.23 15.30 -27.65
N GLN A 164 6.01 15.41 -28.73
CA GLN A 164 6.42 16.73 -29.22
C GLN A 164 5.27 17.23 -30.12
N PRO A 165 4.74 18.44 -29.91
CA PRO A 165 3.84 19.04 -30.88
C PRO A 165 4.65 19.31 -32.17
N GLY A 166 4.32 18.59 -33.25
CA GLY A 166 4.89 18.83 -34.57
C GLY A 166 4.52 20.23 -35.08
N PRO A 167 5.39 20.90 -35.84
CA PRO A 167 5.23 22.31 -36.16
C PRO A 167 4.03 22.53 -37.09
N GLU A 168 3.24 23.56 -36.76
CA GLU A 168 2.22 24.12 -37.64
C GLU A 168 2.81 24.40 -39.03
N ARG A 169 2.33 23.68 -40.05
CA ARG A 169 2.57 24.05 -41.44
C ARG A 169 1.81 25.33 -41.72
N ARG A 170 2.51 26.46 -41.65
CA ARG A 170 2.13 27.65 -42.41
C ARG A 170 2.11 27.27 -43.89
N THR A 171 0.92 27.33 -44.49
CA THR A 171 0.80 27.43 -45.95
C THR A 171 -0.06 28.64 -46.22
N GLY A 172 0.61 29.76 -46.48
CA GLY A 172 0.01 30.88 -47.19
C GLY A 172 0.33 30.71 -48.67
N ALA A 173 -0.71 30.78 -49.49
CA ALA A 173 -0.74 31.30 -50.85
C ALA A 173 -2.22 31.54 -51.20
#